data_AF-A0A533RTT0-F1
#
_entry.id   AF-A0A533RTT0-F1
#
_cell.length_a   1.000
_cell.length_b   1.000
_cell.length_c   1.000
_cell.angle_alpha   90.00
_cell.angle_beta   90.00
_cell.angle_gamma   90.00
#
_symmetry.space_group_name_H-M   'P 1'
#
loop_
_entity.id
_entity.type
_entity.pdbx_description
1 polymer ?
#
loop_
_entity_poly.entity_id
_entity_poly.type
_entity_poly.pdbx_seq_one_letter_code
_entity_poly.pdbx_strand_id
1 'polypeptide(L)'
;MIFSRDGSTIAGISFGKGPGGFNDINHELAYNWNDSQSAWDWHSGLIVPDNKWVFVALVVEPTQATLYMDEDGTLYSATKILNHSIEEFDGVTRIGHDVLSSTRYFKGRIDDVRIYSRALSLSEIEQLAHYVPYLIDDVADSDIAVSGTVSGSYINTRTSNDVYEAITEIESGGNPASRYSYLEHKWTIGVTGHDTVTFYVQAHHTANTEGDDFVFAYSTDNSSYTDMVTVTKTSDDDTYQSYAMPSDTNGTVYIRVKDTDRTAGRRTLDTIYVDHMYIRSEAVWSKADFNGDGAVNFHDYAGLAGAWMSSLGEPDYNDIYDLSNNDIVDMADVGIFADYWLCG
;
A
#
# COMPACT_ATOMS: atom_id res chain seq x y z
N MET A 1 -7.17 -21.80 5.04
CA MET A 1 -5.80 -22.31 5.14
C MET A 1 -5.41 -23.15 3.93
N ILE A 2 -4.17 -23.03 3.49
CA ILE A 2 -3.69 -23.47 2.17
C ILE A 2 -3.21 -24.90 2.24
N PHE A 3 -3.79 -25.82 1.48
CA PHE A 3 -3.46 -27.23 1.57
C PHE A 3 -3.62 -27.96 0.25
N SER A 4 -2.69 -28.88 -0.02
CA SER A 4 -2.78 -29.81 -1.13
C SER A 4 -2.89 -31.23 -0.59
N ARG A 5 -3.89 -31.97 -1.09
CA ARG A 5 -4.10 -33.41 -0.88
C ARG A 5 -4.61 -33.97 -2.18
N ASP A 6 -3.71 -34.08 -3.14
CA ASP A 6 -4.00 -34.47 -4.51
C ASP A 6 -2.70 -34.93 -5.17
N GLY A 7 -2.79 -35.80 -6.17
CA GLY A 7 -1.60 -36.44 -6.74
C GLY A 7 -0.81 -37.22 -5.68
N SER A 8 0.50 -36.97 -5.62
CA SER A 8 1.39 -37.48 -4.57
C SER A 8 1.54 -36.51 -3.39
N THR A 9 1.05 -35.28 -3.52
CA THR A 9 1.23 -34.22 -2.52
C THR A 9 0.23 -34.27 -1.38
N ILE A 10 0.77 -34.25 -0.15
CA ILE A 10 0.01 -34.03 1.08
C ILE A 10 0.79 -33.04 1.95
N ALA A 11 0.54 -31.74 1.74
CA ALA A 11 1.31 -30.67 2.36
C ALA A 11 0.50 -29.38 2.52
N GLY A 12 0.86 -28.59 3.54
CA GLY A 12 0.42 -27.20 3.66
C GLY A 12 0.14 -26.69 5.07
N ILE A 13 -0.46 -25.49 5.05
CA ILE A 13 -1.05 -24.64 6.08
C ILE A 13 -2.14 -25.29 6.93
N SER A 14 -1.90 -25.66 8.18
CA SER A 14 -2.75 -26.43 9.11
C SER A 14 -3.35 -25.73 10.35
N PHE A 15 -4.39 -26.34 10.94
CA PHE A 15 -4.88 -26.18 12.33
C PHE A 15 -5.05 -27.63 12.84
N GLY A 16 -4.47 -28.01 13.98
CA GLY A 16 -4.36 -29.41 14.45
C GLY A 16 -5.30 -29.82 15.62
N LYS A 17 -5.54 -31.11 16.00
CA LYS A 17 -5.23 -32.43 15.37
C LYS A 17 -6.27 -33.56 15.66
N GLY A 18 -6.61 -34.31 14.60
CA GLY A 18 -6.85 -35.77 14.55
C GLY A 18 -6.26 -36.34 13.24
N PRO A 19 -6.27 -37.68 12.98
CA PRO A 19 -5.61 -38.26 11.79
C PRO A 19 -6.05 -37.57 10.50
N GLY A 20 -5.05 -37.05 9.75
CA GLY A 20 -5.25 -36.31 8.50
C GLY A 20 -5.23 -34.78 8.60
N GLY A 21 -4.94 -34.15 9.75
CA GLY A 21 -4.47 -32.76 9.79
C GLY A 21 -5.46 -31.63 9.49
N PHE A 22 -6.74 -31.74 9.86
CA PHE A 22 -7.73 -30.63 9.74
C PHE A 22 -8.84 -30.67 10.80
N ASN A 23 -8.57 -31.27 11.96
CA ASN A 23 -9.52 -31.21 13.06
C ASN A 23 -9.09 -30.05 13.95
N ASP A 24 -9.64 -28.88 13.66
CA ASP A 24 -9.46 -27.66 14.45
C ASP A 24 -9.82 -27.90 15.91
N ILE A 25 -8.80 -27.95 16.76
CA ILE A 25 -8.95 -27.95 18.21
C ILE A 25 -8.21 -26.72 18.70
N ASN A 26 -8.96 -25.77 19.24
CA ASN A 26 -8.45 -24.54 19.85
C ASN A 26 -7.73 -23.59 18.89
N HIS A 27 -7.98 -23.62 17.57
CA HIS A 27 -7.38 -22.68 16.61
C HIS A 27 -5.83 -22.69 16.63
N GLU A 28 -5.21 -23.83 16.95
CA GLU A 28 -3.75 -23.96 16.99
C GLU A 28 -3.16 -24.20 15.60
N LEU A 29 -2.29 -23.31 15.11
CA LEU A 29 -1.62 -23.46 13.82
C LEU A 29 -0.80 -24.74 13.78
N ALA A 30 -0.85 -25.42 12.64
CA ALA A 30 -0.14 -26.65 12.38
C ALA A 30 0.36 -26.66 10.93
N TYR A 31 1.09 -27.71 10.55
CA TYR A 31 1.40 -27.96 9.16
C TYR A 31 1.45 -29.46 8.87
N ASN A 32 1.34 -29.79 7.59
CA ASN A 32 1.65 -31.13 7.08
C ASN A 32 2.70 -31.00 5.97
N TRP A 33 3.55 -32.02 5.85
CA TRP A 33 4.52 -32.16 4.78
C TRP A 33 4.72 -33.65 4.48
N ASN A 34 4.51 -34.07 3.22
CA ASN A 34 4.61 -35.47 2.79
C ASN A 34 3.79 -36.47 3.66
N ASP A 35 2.62 -36.08 4.16
CA ASP A 35 1.78 -36.85 5.10
C ASP A 35 2.51 -37.39 6.35
N SER A 36 3.63 -36.75 6.73
CA SER A 36 4.49 -37.21 7.81
C SER A 36 3.80 -37.09 9.17
N GLN A 37 3.59 -38.23 9.86
CA GLN A 37 3.05 -38.27 11.22
C GLN A 37 3.77 -37.30 12.15
N SER A 38 5.09 -37.17 12.03
CA SER A 38 5.86 -36.25 12.88
C SER A 38 5.60 -34.76 12.59
N ALA A 39 5.12 -34.41 11.39
CA ALA A 39 4.71 -33.05 11.05
C ALA A 39 3.29 -32.78 11.57
N TRP A 40 2.30 -33.57 11.16
CA TRP A 40 0.90 -33.29 11.53
C TRP A 40 0.53 -33.65 12.98
N ASP A 41 1.43 -34.27 13.75
CA ASP A 41 1.30 -34.48 15.20
C ASP A 41 1.89 -33.37 16.06
N TRP A 42 2.63 -32.47 15.42
CA TRP A 42 3.33 -31.45 16.16
C TRP A 42 2.37 -30.33 16.58
N HIS A 43 2.49 -29.94 17.84
CA HIS A 43 1.78 -28.83 18.46
C HIS A 43 2.71 -27.62 18.46
N SER A 44 2.33 -26.58 17.73
CA SER A 44 3.10 -25.35 17.60
C SER A 44 2.97 -24.45 18.84
N GLY A 45 1.86 -24.57 19.57
CA GLY A 45 1.45 -23.64 20.62
C GLY A 45 0.95 -22.28 20.11
N LEU A 46 0.94 -22.04 18.80
CA LEU A 46 0.48 -20.78 18.19
C LEU A 46 -1.04 -20.82 18.03
N ILE A 47 -1.76 -20.15 18.94
CA ILE A 47 -3.21 -20.11 18.97
C ILE A 47 -3.71 -18.85 18.26
N VAL A 48 -4.49 -19.03 17.19
CA VAL A 48 -5.08 -17.90 16.46
C VAL A 48 -6.34 -17.40 17.18
N PRO A 49 -6.40 -16.11 17.56
CA PRO A 49 -7.58 -15.53 18.19
C PRO A 49 -8.80 -15.50 17.26
N ASP A 50 -9.98 -15.69 17.84
CA ASP A 50 -11.26 -15.54 17.13
C ASP A 50 -11.51 -14.10 16.67
N ASN A 51 -12.09 -13.95 15.48
CA ASN A 51 -12.58 -12.67 14.94
C ASN A 51 -11.53 -11.56 14.83
N LYS A 52 -10.25 -11.90 14.70
CA LYS A 52 -9.15 -10.96 14.41
C LYS A 52 -8.46 -11.32 13.10
N TRP A 53 -7.94 -10.32 12.40
CA TRP A 53 -6.94 -10.53 11.35
C TRP A 53 -5.61 -10.84 12.01
N VAL A 54 -4.95 -11.90 11.52
CA VAL A 54 -3.67 -12.41 12.03
C VAL A 54 -2.87 -12.82 10.82
N PHE A 55 -1.64 -12.32 10.71
CA PHE A 55 -0.71 -12.80 9.68
C PHE A 55 -0.20 -14.17 10.09
N VAL A 56 -0.11 -15.10 9.13
CA VAL A 56 0.45 -16.44 9.36
C VAL A 56 1.34 -16.84 8.20
N ALA A 57 2.44 -17.52 8.49
CA ALA A 57 3.33 -18.07 7.47
C ALA A 57 3.88 -19.44 7.87
N LEU A 58 4.19 -20.25 6.86
CA LEU A 58 4.92 -21.51 7.00
C LEU A 58 6.17 -21.41 6.12
N VAL A 59 7.34 -21.53 6.74
CA VAL A 59 8.63 -21.66 6.05
C VAL A 59 9.11 -23.10 6.21
N VAL A 60 9.45 -23.76 5.10
CA VAL A 60 9.95 -25.14 5.09
C VAL A 60 11.36 -25.17 4.52
N GLU A 61 12.27 -25.74 5.29
CA GLU A 61 13.67 -25.98 4.95
C GLU A 61 13.96 -27.49 4.96
N PRO A 62 15.08 -27.97 4.41
CA PRO A 62 15.36 -29.41 4.35
C PRO A 62 15.41 -30.12 5.72
N THR A 63 15.69 -29.39 6.80
CA THR A 63 15.89 -29.96 8.16
C THR A 63 14.95 -29.40 9.22
N GLN A 64 14.08 -28.45 8.86
CA GLN A 64 13.12 -27.87 9.78
C GLN A 64 11.97 -27.17 9.05
N ALA A 65 10.88 -26.93 9.77
CA ALA A 65 9.82 -26.02 9.34
C ALA A 65 9.47 -25.06 10.48
N THR A 66 9.21 -23.81 10.14
CA THR A 66 8.88 -22.76 11.08
C THR A 66 7.52 -22.18 10.73
N LEU A 67 6.61 -22.18 11.70
CA LEU A 67 5.36 -21.42 11.64
C LEU A 67 5.58 -20.06 12.27
N TYR A 68 5.05 -19.03 11.64
CA TYR A 68 5.02 -17.66 12.14
C TYR A 68 3.58 -17.21 12.28
N MET A 69 3.32 -16.40 13.31
CA MET A 69 2.03 -15.78 13.59
C MET A 69 2.26 -14.38 14.12
N ASP A 70 1.72 -13.36 13.47
CA ASP A 70 1.74 -11.99 14.00
C ASP A 70 0.35 -11.62 14.51
N GLU A 71 0.28 -11.30 15.80
CA GLU A 71 -0.91 -10.73 16.43
C GLU A 71 -0.59 -9.31 16.91
N ASP A 72 -1.31 -8.33 16.37
CA ASP A 72 -1.23 -6.92 16.79
C ASP A 72 0.22 -6.35 16.77
N GLY A 73 1.04 -6.77 15.79
CA GLY A 73 2.42 -6.30 15.59
C GLY A 73 3.48 -7.05 16.42
N THR A 74 3.09 -8.15 17.07
CA THR A 74 4.02 -9.05 17.77
C THR A 74 4.15 -10.35 17.00
N LEU A 75 5.35 -10.61 16.48
CA LEU A 75 5.65 -11.82 15.74
C LEU A 75 6.03 -12.98 16.68
N TYR A 76 5.20 -14.01 16.70
CA TYR A 76 5.44 -15.30 17.36
C TYR A 76 5.92 -16.34 16.35
N SER A 77 6.71 -17.31 16.81
CA SER A 77 7.13 -18.43 15.97
C SER A 77 7.21 -19.75 16.72
N ALA A 78 7.12 -20.85 15.97
CA ALA A 78 7.32 -22.19 16.46
C ALA A 78 8.08 -23.01 15.41
N THR A 79 9.15 -23.70 15.82
CA THR A 79 10.00 -24.48 14.91
C THR A 79 9.89 -25.97 15.17
N LYS A 80 9.74 -26.75 14.10
CA LYS A 80 9.80 -28.21 14.13
C LYS A 80 11.03 -28.70 13.37
N ILE A 81 12.02 -29.20 14.11
CA ILE A 81 13.15 -29.94 13.56
C ILE A 81 12.65 -31.29 13.04
N LEU A 82 12.72 -31.48 11.73
CA LEU A 82 12.28 -32.66 10.99
C LEU A 82 12.94 -32.60 9.61
N ASN A 83 13.34 -33.74 9.04
CA ASN A 83 13.80 -33.72 7.65
C ASN A 83 12.60 -33.61 6.70
N HIS A 84 12.61 -32.61 5.83
CA HIS A 84 11.59 -32.38 4.83
C HIS A 84 12.14 -32.72 3.45
N SER A 85 11.68 -33.85 2.89
CA SER A 85 11.93 -34.17 1.48
C SER A 85 11.26 -33.15 0.57
N ILE A 86 11.77 -32.99 -0.64
CA ILE A 86 11.11 -32.16 -1.66
C ILE A 86 9.68 -32.67 -1.89
N GLU A 87 8.74 -31.73 -1.99
CA GLU A 87 7.34 -31.97 -2.30
C GLU A 87 7.06 -31.48 -3.73
N GLU A 88 6.42 -32.31 -4.56
CA GLU A 88 6.28 -32.05 -6.00
C GLU A 88 5.20 -31.00 -6.31
N PHE A 89 4.23 -30.83 -5.40
CA PHE A 89 3.01 -30.05 -5.63
C PHE A 89 2.33 -30.42 -6.97
N ASP A 90 2.21 -31.72 -7.23
CA ASP A 90 1.75 -32.32 -8.49
C ASP A 90 0.22 -32.44 -8.61
N GLY A 91 -0.51 -31.71 -7.76
CA GLY A 91 -1.97 -31.76 -7.65
C GLY A 91 -2.58 -30.40 -7.31
N VAL A 92 -3.91 -30.36 -7.15
CA VAL A 92 -4.62 -29.11 -6.86
C VAL A 92 -4.40 -28.67 -5.41
N THR A 93 -3.71 -27.55 -5.23
CA THR A 93 -3.66 -26.81 -3.96
C THR A 93 -4.94 -26.01 -3.76
N ARG A 94 -5.53 -26.09 -2.56
CA ARG A 94 -6.79 -25.44 -2.20
C ARG A 94 -6.60 -24.43 -1.09
N ILE A 95 -7.39 -23.37 -1.10
CA ILE A 95 -7.44 -22.36 -0.04
C ILE A 95 -8.71 -22.60 0.77
N GLY A 96 -8.56 -22.84 2.07
CA GLY A 96 -9.68 -22.94 3.00
C GLY A 96 -10.34 -24.32 3.10
N HIS A 97 -9.81 -25.36 2.47
CA HIS A 97 -10.46 -26.67 2.43
C HIS A 97 -9.46 -27.83 2.23
N ASP A 98 -9.67 -28.93 2.96
CA ASP A 98 -9.07 -30.24 2.69
C ASP A 98 -10.13 -31.26 2.28
N VAL A 99 -9.93 -31.86 1.11
CA VAL A 99 -10.87 -32.78 0.46
C VAL A 99 -11.09 -34.10 1.20
N LEU A 100 -10.29 -34.41 2.22
CA LEU A 100 -10.45 -35.66 2.97
C LEU A 100 -11.81 -35.77 3.70
N SER A 101 -12.46 -34.65 4.04
CA SER A 101 -13.78 -34.65 4.67
C SER A 101 -14.55 -33.38 4.40
N SER A 102 -15.87 -33.49 4.25
CA SER A 102 -16.81 -32.37 4.10
C SER A 102 -16.95 -31.47 5.34
N THR A 103 -16.20 -31.73 6.41
CA THR A 103 -16.16 -30.91 7.62
C THR A 103 -14.88 -30.08 7.72
N ARG A 104 -13.91 -30.29 6.83
CA ARG A 104 -12.56 -29.71 6.89
C ARG A 104 -12.48 -28.41 6.11
N TYR A 105 -13.28 -27.45 6.53
CA TYR A 105 -13.31 -26.10 5.97
C TYR A 105 -12.82 -25.10 7.00
N PHE A 106 -12.00 -24.16 6.54
CA PHE A 106 -11.66 -22.99 7.33
C PHE A 106 -12.90 -22.10 7.47
N LYS A 107 -13.22 -21.74 8.71
CA LYS A 107 -14.37 -20.90 9.05
C LYS A 107 -13.91 -19.47 9.36
N GLY A 108 -13.53 -18.74 8.32
CA GLY A 108 -13.05 -17.37 8.47
C GLY A 108 -12.85 -16.68 7.14
N ARG A 109 -12.13 -15.55 7.17
CA ARG A 109 -11.71 -14.80 5.99
C ARG A 109 -10.22 -15.01 5.76
N ILE A 110 -9.82 -15.00 4.49
CA ILE A 110 -8.42 -15.14 4.07
C ILE A 110 -8.19 -14.02 3.06
N ASP A 111 -7.05 -13.35 3.17
CA ASP A 111 -6.59 -12.34 2.23
C ASP A 111 -5.09 -12.49 1.98
N ASP A 112 -4.56 -11.83 0.94
CA ASP A 112 -3.13 -11.72 0.63
C ASP A 112 -2.34 -13.04 0.61
N VAL A 113 -2.90 -14.05 -0.06
CA VAL A 113 -2.25 -15.37 -0.18
C VAL A 113 -1.05 -15.32 -1.13
N ARG A 114 0.14 -15.66 -0.61
CA ARG A 114 1.40 -15.73 -1.36
C ARG A 114 2.06 -17.10 -1.18
N ILE A 115 2.72 -17.60 -2.22
CA ILE A 115 3.52 -18.85 -2.21
C ILE A 115 4.87 -18.55 -2.85
N TYR A 116 5.95 -18.97 -2.20
CA TYR A 116 7.32 -18.73 -2.63
C TYR A 116 8.03 -20.04 -2.96
N SER A 117 8.89 -20.03 -3.98
CA SER A 117 9.71 -21.19 -4.38
C SER A 117 11.01 -21.33 -3.58
N ARG A 118 11.11 -20.66 -2.43
CA ARG A 118 12.26 -20.67 -1.52
C ARG A 118 11.79 -20.47 -0.08
N ALA A 119 12.61 -20.89 0.87
CA ALA A 119 12.46 -20.47 2.26
C ALA A 119 12.73 -18.97 2.36
N LEU A 120 11.82 -18.24 3.01
CA LEU A 120 12.00 -16.82 3.34
C LEU A 120 12.85 -16.70 4.61
N SER A 121 13.66 -15.64 4.70
CA SER A 121 14.34 -15.28 5.95
C SER A 121 13.34 -14.75 6.99
N LEU A 122 13.78 -14.67 8.25
CA LEU A 122 12.98 -14.03 9.30
C LEU A 122 12.64 -12.56 8.94
N SER A 123 13.61 -11.81 8.43
CA SER A 123 13.44 -10.41 8.02
C SER A 123 12.39 -10.25 6.92
N GLU A 124 12.35 -11.14 5.93
CA GLU A 124 11.30 -11.14 4.91
C GLU A 124 9.93 -11.50 5.47
N ILE A 125 9.86 -12.39 6.47
CA ILE A 125 8.62 -12.68 7.18
C ILE A 125 8.14 -11.47 7.97
N GLU A 126 9.04 -10.76 8.66
CA GLU A 126 8.72 -9.54 9.41
C GLU A 126 8.20 -8.42 8.51
N GLN A 127 8.77 -8.27 7.32
CA GLN A 127 8.28 -7.35 6.29
C GLN A 127 6.86 -7.68 5.84
N LEU A 128 6.58 -8.96 5.61
CA LEU A 128 5.26 -9.41 5.18
C LEU A 128 4.22 -9.32 6.31
N ALA A 129 4.62 -9.61 7.55
CA ALA A 129 3.77 -9.55 8.74
C ALA A 129 3.35 -8.12 9.09
N HIS A 130 4.29 -7.19 8.97
CA HIS A 130 4.08 -5.77 9.26
C HIS A 130 3.88 -4.95 7.99
N TYR A 131 3.26 -5.53 6.96
CA TYR A 131 2.94 -4.79 5.75
C TYR A 131 1.90 -3.71 6.08
N VAL A 132 2.40 -2.50 6.35
CA VAL A 132 1.61 -1.27 6.43
C VAL A 132 2.10 -0.43 5.27
N PRO A 133 1.33 -0.29 4.16
CA PRO A 133 1.74 0.60 3.09
C PRO A 133 1.80 2.00 3.69
N TYR A 134 2.98 2.63 3.62
CA TYR A 134 3.06 4.02 3.97
C TYR A 134 2.51 4.86 2.83
N LEU A 135 1.56 5.72 3.18
CA LEU A 135 0.90 6.59 2.22
C LEU A 135 1.51 7.98 2.36
N ILE A 136 2.18 8.43 1.30
CA ILE A 136 2.73 9.77 1.20
C ILE A 136 1.80 10.60 0.33
N ASP A 137 1.13 11.58 0.91
CA ASP A 137 0.26 12.50 0.16
C ASP A 137 1.01 13.81 -0.15
N ASP A 138 1.43 13.94 -1.42
CA ASP A 138 2.07 15.14 -1.94
C ASP A 138 0.99 16.11 -2.45
N VAL A 139 0.92 17.31 -1.86
CA VAL A 139 -0.08 18.34 -2.19
C VAL A 139 0.50 19.43 -3.08
N ALA A 140 -0.36 20.29 -3.65
CA ALA A 140 0.07 21.40 -4.52
C ALA A 140 1.02 22.38 -3.81
N ASP A 141 2.12 22.75 -4.49
CA ASP A 141 3.16 23.68 -4.01
C ASP A 141 3.10 25.07 -4.64
N SER A 142 2.45 25.19 -5.79
CA SER A 142 2.35 26.45 -6.50
C SER A 142 1.20 26.46 -7.51
N ASP A 143 0.78 27.67 -7.85
CA ASP A 143 -0.14 27.98 -8.94
C ASP A 143 0.61 28.50 -10.17
N ILE A 144 0.13 28.10 -11.34
CA ILE A 144 0.53 28.65 -12.62
C ILE A 144 -0.76 29.06 -13.35
N ALA A 145 -1.13 30.34 -13.17
CA ALA A 145 -2.27 30.92 -13.87
C ALA A 145 -2.03 30.95 -15.39
N VAL A 146 -3.00 30.45 -16.17
CA VAL A 146 -2.94 30.47 -17.64
C VAL A 146 -4.12 31.24 -18.24
N SER A 147 -5.36 30.84 -17.96
CA SER A 147 -6.59 31.48 -18.44
C SER A 147 -7.75 31.16 -17.52
N GLY A 148 -8.43 32.19 -17.03
CA GLY A 148 -9.45 32.06 -16.00
C GLY A 148 -9.26 33.15 -14.94
N THR A 149 -10.28 33.33 -14.11
CA THR A 149 -10.22 34.20 -12.93
C THR A 149 -10.14 33.31 -11.70
N VAL A 150 -9.02 33.40 -10.96
CA VAL A 150 -8.79 32.60 -9.74
C VAL A 150 -9.29 33.36 -8.51
N SER A 151 -9.99 32.66 -7.63
CA SER A 151 -10.32 33.10 -6.27
C SER A 151 -9.81 32.05 -5.27
N GLY A 152 -9.04 32.49 -4.28
CA GLY A 152 -8.27 31.58 -3.42
C GLY A 152 -6.84 31.39 -3.94
N SER A 153 -6.24 30.25 -3.61
CA SER A 153 -4.92 29.82 -4.08
C SER A 153 -4.76 28.32 -3.88
N TYR A 154 -3.70 27.72 -4.43
CA TYR A 154 -3.32 26.33 -4.22
C TYR A 154 -3.31 25.87 -2.74
N ILE A 155 -3.15 26.78 -1.77
CA ILE A 155 -3.20 26.45 -0.34
C ILE A 155 -4.58 25.88 0.03
N ASN A 156 -5.64 26.40 -0.57
CA ASN A 156 -7.00 25.94 -0.34
C ASN A 156 -7.17 24.49 -0.81
N THR A 157 -6.44 24.06 -1.83
CA THR A 157 -6.52 22.69 -2.36
C THR A 157 -5.73 21.65 -1.54
N ARG A 158 -5.13 22.02 -0.39
CA ARG A 158 -4.23 21.14 0.39
C ARG A 158 -4.93 20.30 1.45
N THR A 159 -6.18 20.60 1.77
CA THR A 159 -6.92 19.90 2.83
C THR A 159 -8.39 19.88 2.48
N SER A 160 -9.05 18.74 2.67
CA SER A 160 -10.51 18.65 2.54
C SER A 160 -11.19 19.37 3.69
N ASN A 161 -11.75 20.56 3.44
CA ASN A 161 -12.30 21.43 4.48
C ASN A 161 -13.41 22.39 4.01
N ASP A 162 -14.00 22.15 2.83
CA ASP A 162 -15.00 23.00 2.17
C ASP A 162 -14.51 24.43 1.86
N VAL A 163 -13.18 24.64 1.81
CA VAL A 163 -12.56 25.91 1.39
C VAL A 163 -11.89 25.69 0.06
N TYR A 164 -12.57 26.14 -0.99
CA TYR A 164 -12.14 25.88 -2.36
C TYR A 164 -11.10 26.88 -2.86
N GLU A 165 -10.22 26.41 -3.75
CA GLU A 165 -9.76 27.26 -4.84
C GLU A 165 -10.80 27.22 -5.96
N ALA A 166 -11.25 28.40 -6.41
CA ALA A 166 -12.26 28.52 -7.46
C ALA A 166 -11.63 29.17 -8.69
N ILE A 167 -11.78 28.54 -9.85
CA ILE A 167 -11.31 29.07 -11.12
C ILE A 167 -12.52 29.23 -12.04
N THR A 168 -12.87 30.47 -12.32
CA THR A 168 -13.95 30.84 -13.24
C THR A 168 -13.41 31.01 -14.64
N GLU A 169 -14.11 30.49 -15.63
CA GLU A 169 -13.76 30.70 -17.03
C GLU A 169 -13.71 32.19 -17.41
N ILE A 170 -13.07 32.48 -18.54
CA ILE A 170 -13.10 33.80 -19.17
C ILE A 170 -13.62 33.71 -20.59
N GLU A 171 -14.21 34.80 -21.06
CA GLU A 171 -14.64 34.90 -22.45
C GLU A 171 -13.45 35.23 -23.37
N SER A 172 -13.31 34.50 -24.47
CA SER A 172 -12.34 34.78 -25.53
C SER A 172 -12.57 36.17 -26.17
N GLY A 173 -11.50 36.78 -26.68
CA GLY A 173 -11.57 38.04 -27.42
C GLY A 173 -12.06 37.92 -28.88
N GLY A 174 -12.13 39.06 -29.58
CA GLY A 174 -12.43 39.11 -31.02
C GLY A 174 -13.90 39.39 -31.37
N ASN A 175 -14.33 38.92 -32.55
CA ASN A 175 -15.68 39.13 -33.08
C ASN A 175 -16.71 38.48 -32.13
N PRO A 176 -17.73 39.21 -31.66
CA PRO A 176 -18.75 38.66 -30.75
C PRO A 176 -19.38 37.32 -31.19
N ALA A 177 -19.52 37.09 -32.50
CA ALA A 177 -20.12 35.86 -33.02
C ALA A 177 -19.19 34.63 -32.95
N SER A 178 -17.88 34.83 -32.73
CA SER A 178 -16.89 33.74 -32.65
C SER A 178 -16.35 33.54 -31.23
N ARG A 179 -16.89 34.25 -30.24
CA ARG A 179 -16.40 34.15 -28.86
C ARG A 179 -16.89 32.87 -28.21
N TYR A 180 -16.07 32.34 -27.32
CA TYR A 180 -16.34 31.17 -26.49
C TYR A 180 -15.81 31.39 -25.07
N SER A 181 -16.35 30.68 -24.07
CA SER A 181 -15.75 30.55 -22.74
C SER A 181 -14.58 29.57 -22.79
N TYR A 182 -13.58 29.77 -21.95
CA TYR A 182 -12.49 28.82 -21.78
C TYR A 182 -11.74 29.04 -20.47
N LEU A 183 -11.10 27.97 -20.02
CA LEU A 183 -10.23 27.95 -18.86
C LEU A 183 -9.03 27.03 -19.09
N GLU A 184 -7.91 27.45 -18.53
CA GLU A 184 -6.75 26.61 -18.28
C GLU A 184 -6.07 27.12 -17.01
N HIS A 185 -5.87 26.23 -16.04
CA HIS A 185 -5.10 26.55 -14.84
C HIS A 185 -4.23 25.37 -14.48
N LYS A 186 -3.12 25.63 -13.81
CA LYS A 186 -2.11 24.62 -13.51
C LYS A 186 -1.60 24.74 -12.09
N TRP A 187 -1.22 23.60 -11.53
CA TRP A 187 -0.51 23.48 -10.26
C TRP A 187 0.77 22.67 -10.45
N THR A 188 1.72 22.86 -9.54
CA THR A 188 2.87 21.96 -9.39
C THR A 188 2.76 21.17 -8.10
N ILE A 189 3.06 19.88 -8.13
CA ILE A 189 3.20 19.01 -6.96
C ILE A 189 4.62 18.39 -7.02
N GLY A 190 5.39 18.49 -5.93
CA GLY A 190 6.61 17.71 -5.76
C GLY A 190 6.28 16.28 -5.35
N VAL A 191 6.23 15.35 -6.31
CA VAL A 191 5.86 13.95 -6.08
C VAL A 191 7.06 13.16 -5.58
N THR A 192 6.90 12.48 -4.46
CA THR A 192 7.90 11.59 -3.88
C THR A 192 8.11 10.38 -4.80
N GLY A 193 7.02 9.68 -5.16
CA GLY A 193 7.02 8.53 -6.06
C GLY A 193 7.60 7.27 -5.42
N HIS A 194 6.96 6.11 -5.60
CA HIS A 194 7.39 4.81 -5.05
C HIS A 194 6.75 3.64 -5.84
N ASP A 195 6.16 2.65 -5.16
CA ASP A 195 5.63 1.44 -5.78
C ASP A 195 4.38 1.73 -6.61
N THR A 196 3.46 2.50 -6.04
CA THR A 196 2.27 3.01 -6.73
C THR A 196 2.16 4.51 -6.57
N VAL A 197 1.65 5.17 -7.61
CA VAL A 197 1.43 6.62 -7.63
C VAL A 197 0.02 6.88 -8.15
N THR A 198 -0.81 7.54 -7.35
CA THR A 198 -2.22 7.77 -7.69
C THR A 198 -2.60 9.23 -7.42
N PHE A 199 -3.16 9.90 -8.43
CA PHE A 199 -3.73 11.24 -8.30
C PHE A 199 -5.12 11.17 -7.67
N TYR A 200 -5.44 12.11 -6.78
CA TYR A 200 -6.74 12.27 -6.15
C TYR A 200 -7.20 13.73 -6.21
N VAL A 201 -8.49 13.94 -6.49
CA VAL A 201 -9.11 15.27 -6.45
C VAL A 201 -10.56 15.22 -5.96
N GLN A 202 -10.90 16.12 -5.04
CA GLN A 202 -12.26 16.53 -4.71
C GLN A 202 -12.54 17.85 -5.42
N ALA A 203 -13.43 17.80 -6.40
CA ALA A 203 -13.83 18.98 -7.15
C ALA A 203 -15.25 18.84 -7.68
N HIS A 204 -15.91 19.97 -7.84
CA HIS A 204 -17.20 20.12 -8.50
C HIS A 204 -17.23 21.46 -9.23
N HIS A 205 -18.15 21.66 -10.17
CA HIS A 205 -18.31 22.93 -10.87
C HIS A 205 -19.73 23.46 -10.77
N THR A 206 -19.94 24.68 -11.25
CA THR A 206 -21.28 25.27 -11.43
C THR A 206 -22.15 24.41 -12.34
N ALA A 207 -23.47 24.59 -12.25
CA ALA A 207 -24.41 23.80 -13.05
C ALA A 207 -24.16 23.99 -14.55
N ASN A 208 -23.81 22.88 -15.20
CA ASN A 208 -23.46 22.82 -16.61
C ASN A 208 -24.70 22.99 -17.50
N THR A 209 -24.84 24.16 -18.11
CA THR A 209 -25.97 24.47 -19.01
C THR A 209 -25.64 24.33 -20.50
N GLU A 210 -24.35 24.26 -20.86
CA GLU A 210 -23.87 24.21 -22.25
C GLU A 210 -23.29 22.85 -22.66
N GLY A 211 -23.17 21.91 -21.71
CA GLY A 211 -22.74 20.52 -21.88
C GLY A 211 -21.24 20.28 -21.76
N ASP A 212 -20.50 21.21 -21.15
CA ASP A 212 -19.06 21.24 -20.98
C ASP A 212 -18.62 21.01 -19.53
N ASP A 213 -17.60 20.18 -19.36
CA ASP A 213 -17.03 19.82 -18.07
C ASP A 213 -15.55 20.26 -17.99
N PHE A 214 -14.89 19.97 -16.87
CA PHE A 214 -13.48 20.28 -16.67
C PHE A 214 -12.63 19.01 -16.62
N VAL A 215 -11.60 18.93 -17.47
CA VAL A 215 -10.67 17.80 -17.50
C VAL A 215 -9.36 18.14 -16.80
N PHE A 216 -8.98 17.30 -15.84
CA PHE A 216 -7.66 17.30 -15.22
C PHE A 216 -6.70 16.43 -16.03
N ALA A 217 -5.46 16.88 -16.17
CA ALA A 217 -4.40 16.19 -16.87
C ALA A 217 -3.07 16.39 -16.13
N TYR A 218 -2.13 15.44 -16.24
CA TYR A 218 -0.78 15.59 -15.68
C TYR A 218 0.29 15.68 -16.76
N SER A 219 1.46 16.20 -16.39
CA SER A 219 2.66 16.26 -17.22
C SER A 219 3.91 16.31 -16.33
N THR A 220 4.99 15.63 -16.74
CA THR A 220 6.31 15.69 -16.09
C THR A 220 7.27 16.67 -16.79
N ASP A 221 6.88 17.22 -17.94
CA ASP A 221 7.68 18.11 -18.78
C ASP A 221 7.00 19.47 -19.07
N ASN A 222 5.82 19.71 -18.48
CA ASN A 222 4.95 20.87 -18.71
C ASN A 222 4.58 21.11 -20.19
N SER A 223 4.71 20.09 -21.04
CA SER A 223 4.55 20.21 -22.50
C SER A 223 3.56 19.17 -23.02
N SER A 224 3.81 17.90 -22.69
CA SER A 224 2.98 16.76 -23.05
C SER A 224 2.07 16.42 -21.88
N TYR A 225 0.75 16.52 -22.10
CA TYR A 225 -0.24 16.26 -21.06
C TYR A 225 -1.03 14.98 -21.35
N THR A 226 -1.24 14.20 -20.30
CA THR A 226 -2.11 13.01 -20.31
C THR A 226 -3.35 13.31 -19.49
N ASP A 227 -4.53 13.20 -20.10
CA ASP A 227 -5.80 13.42 -19.41
C ASP A 227 -6.03 12.32 -18.34
N MET A 228 -6.59 12.73 -17.21
CA MET A 228 -6.79 11.89 -16.02
C MET A 228 -8.29 11.71 -15.73
N VAL A 229 -8.90 12.72 -15.10
CA VAL A 229 -10.30 12.70 -14.65
C VAL A 229 -11.05 13.89 -15.25
N THR A 230 -12.31 13.66 -15.61
CA THR A 230 -13.23 14.73 -16.01
C THR A 230 -14.20 14.96 -14.86
N VAL A 231 -14.18 16.17 -14.31
CA VAL A 231 -15.11 16.57 -13.25
C VAL A 231 -16.44 16.91 -13.89
N THR A 232 -17.43 16.03 -13.74
CA THR A 232 -18.81 16.22 -14.20
C THR A 232 -19.79 16.56 -13.06
N LYS A 233 -19.25 16.69 -11.83
CA LYS A 233 -20.05 16.91 -10.62
C LYS A 233 -20.43 18.37 -10.52
N THR A 234 -21.72 18.64 -10.31
CA THR A 234 -22.25 20.01 -10.15
C THR A 234 -22.54 20.39 -8.69
N SER A 235 -22.14 19.54 -7.75
CA SER A 235 -22.31 19.74 -6.30
C SER A 235 -21.21 19.00 -5.57
N ASP A 236 -20.82 19.53 -4.42
CA ASP A 236 -19.93 18.82 -3.52
C ASP A 236 -20.62 17.57 -2.94
N ASP A 237 -19.87 16.48 -2.87
CA ASP A 237 -20.28 15.21 -2.32
C ASP A 237 -19.21 14.57 -1.43
N ASP A 238 -18.14 15.31 -1.11
CA ASP A 238 -16.98 14.87 -0.32
C ASP A 238 -16.22 13.67 -0.92
N THR A 239 -16.55 13.22 -2.13
CA THR A 239 -15.92 12.04 -2.73
C THR A 239 -14.81 12.38 -3.71
N TYR A 240 -13.68 11.68 -3.58
CA TYR A 240 -12.55 11.81 -4.50
C TYR A 240 -12.84 11.13 -5.84
N GLN A 241 -12.35 11.77 -6.90
CA GLN A 241 -12.04 11.11 -8.16
C GLN A 241 -10.53 10.83 -8.18
N SER A 242 -10.12 9.73 -8.82
CA SER A 242 -8.71 9.34 -8.85
C SER A 242 -8.25 8.81 -10.20
N TYR A 243 -6.93 8.82 -10.40
CA TYR A 243 -6.28 8.29 -11.60
C TYR A 243 -4.94 7.64 -11.24
N ALA A 244 -4.75 6.39 -11.65
CA ALA A 244 -3.49 5.66 -11.46
C ALA A 244 -2.44 6.19 -12.44
N MET A 245 -1.35 6.73 -11.90
CA MET A 245 -0.23 7.27 -12.66
C MET A 245 0.81 6.17 -12.94
N PRO A 246 1.75 6.37 -13.90
CA PRO A 246 2.91 5.49 -14.02
C PRO A 246 3.67 5.42 -12.69
N SER A 247 4.08 4.22 -12.26
CA SER A 247 4.73 4.01 -10.96
C SER A 247 6.08 4.74 -10.84
N ASP A 248 6.73 5.03 -11.97
CA ASP A 248 7.97 5.81 -12.01
C ASP A 248 7.76 7.33 -11.94
N THR A 249 6.52 7.81 -11.76
CA THR A 249 6.23 9.24 -11.63
C THR A 249 6.80 9.79 -10.32
N ASN A 250 7.79 10.67 -10.43
CA ASN A 250 8.41 11.38 -9.30
C ASN A 250 8.88 12.78 -9.71
N GLY A 251 9.29 13.57 -8.72
CA GLY A 251 9.74 14.94 -8.91
C GLY A 251 8.61 15.92 -9.20
N THR A 252 8.90 17.02 -9.89
CA THR A 252 7.87 18.03 -10.19
C THR A 252 6.88 17.53 -11.23
N VAL A 253 5.62 17.35 -10.82
CA VAL A 253 4.49 17.05 -11.69
C VAL A 253 3.61 18.28 -11.85
N TYR A 254 3.23 18.57 -13.09
CA TYR A 254 2.31 19.63 -13.45
C TYR A 254 0.91 19.07 -13.60
N ILE A 255 -0.01 19.53 -12.77
CA ILE A 255 -1.44 19.22 -12.90
C ILE A 255 -2.09 20.37 -13.64
N ARG A 256 -2.89 20.08 -14.66
CA ARG A 256 -3.63 21.07 -15.46
C ARG A 256 -5.10 20.75 -15.40
N VAL A 257 -5.93 21.74 -15.12
CA VAL A 257 -7.36 21.70 -15.42
C VAL A 257 -7.63 22.50 -16.68
N LYS A 258 -8.51 22.00 -17.54
CA LYS A 258 -8.92 22.67 -18.77
C LYS A 258 -10.42 22.49 -18.98
N ASP A 259 -11.06 23.55 -19.43
CA ASP A 259 -12.40 23.46 -19.99
C ASP A 259 -12.39 22.56 -21.27
N THR A 260 -13.42 21.72 -21.39
CA THR A 260 -13.58 20.73 -22.45
C THR A 260 -14.21 21.27 -23.73
N ASP A 261 -14.79 22.48 -23.72
CA ASP A 261 -15.47 23.04 -24.88
C ASP A 261 -15.13 24.49 -25.20
N ARG A 262 -14.69 24.69 -26.45
CA ARG A 262 -14.39 26.02 -27.00
C ARG A 262 -15.26 26.37 -28.20
N THR A 263 -16.47 25.82 -28.25
CA THR A 263 -17.39 26.02 -29.36
C THR A 263 -17.87 27.47 -29.41
N ALA A 264 -17.70 28.12 -30.57
CA ALA A 264 -18.14 29.49 -30.78
C ALA A 264 -19.63 29.67 -30.46
N GLY A 265 -19.93 30.67 -29.63
CA GLY A 265 -21.28 31.00 -29.18
C GLY A 265 -21.63 30.48 -27.79
N ARG A 266 -20.88 29.51 -27.25
CA ARG A 266 -20.99 29.07 -25.85
C ARG A 266 -20.13 29.94 -24.96
N ARG A 267 -20.77 30.79 -24.16
CA ARG A 267 -20.15 31.99 -23.55
C ARG A 267 -20.52 32.13 -22.07
N THR A 268 -21.32 31.22 -21.55
CA THR A 268 -21.61 31.14 -20.12
C THR A 268 -20.32 30.78 -19.43
N LEU A 269 -20.02 31.44 -18.32
CA LEU A 269 -18.79 31.19 -17.58
C LEU A 269 -19.13 30.22 -16.47
N ASP A 270 -18.49 29.06 -16.51
CA ASP A 270 -18.55 28.11 -15.42
C ASP A 270 -17.37 28.29 -14.45
N THR A 271 -17.53 27.76 -13.24
CA THR A 271 -16.49 27.82 -12.20
C THR A 271 -16.23 26.41 -11.69
N ILE A 272 -14.98 25.97 -11.76
CA ILE A 272 -14.51 24.76 -11.08
C ILE A 272 -14.07 25.13 -9.66
N TYR A 273 -14.54 24.36 -8.69
CA TYR A 273 -14.18 24.44 -7.28
C TYR A 273 -13.36 23.22 -6.90
N VAL A 274 -12.14 23.42 -6.40
CA VAL A 274 -11.22 22.37 -5.97
C VAL A 274 -11.02 22.48 -4.47
N ASP A 275 -11.45 21.48 -3.70
CA ASP A 275 -11.33 21.44 -2.24
C ASP A 275 -10.02 20.77 -1.81
N HIS A 276 -9.74 19.58 -2.35
CA HIS A 276 -8.52 18.85 -2.03
C HIS A 276 -7.95 18.16 -3.25
N MET A 277 -6.65 18.30 -3.45
CA MET A 277 -5.91 17.68 -4.55
C MET A 277 -4.52 17.26 -4.08
N TYR A 278 -4.20 15.98 -4.29
CA TYR A 278 -2.90 15.40 -3.93
C TYR A 278 -2.54 14.24 -4.85
N ILE A 279 -1.27 13.87 -4.83
CA ILE A 279 -0.76 12.62 -5.40
C ILE A 279 -0.29 11.75 -4.23
N ARG A 280 -0.84 10.55 -4.15
CA ARG A 280 -0.44 9.56 -3.16
C ARG A 280 0.60 8.64 -3.74
N SER A 281 1.72 8.49 -3.04
CA SER A 281 2.69 7.43 -3.28
C SER A 281 2.54 6.36 -2.19
N GLU A 282 2.52 5.09 -2.58
CA GLU A 282 2.64 3.98 -1.63
C GLU A 282 4.10 3.55 -1.54
N ALA A 283 4.68 3.69 -0.35
CA ALA A 283 6.00 3.16 -0.03
C ALA A 283 5.83 1.93 0.85
N VAL A 284 6.42 0.80 0.47
CA VAL A 284 6.64 -0.29 1.41
C VAL A 284 7.85 0.08 2.26
N TRP A 285 7.62 0.73 3.40
CA TRP A 285 8.71 1.03 4.30
C TRP A 285 9.27 -0.24 4.92
N SER A 286 10.55 -0.43 4.70
CA SER A 286 11.39 -1.21 5.57
C SER A 286 11.38 -0.59 6.98
N LYS A 287 11.23 -1.40 8.04
CA LYS A 287 11.41 -0.93 9.43
C LYS A 287 12.78 -0.24 9.66
N ALA A 288 13.76 -0.52 8.80
CA ALA A 288 15.11 0.02 8.84
C ALA A 288 15.32 1.28 7.98
N ASP A 289 14.31 1.79 7.29
CA ASP A 289 14.36 3.08 6.59
C ASP A 289 13.93 4.19 7.58
N PHE A 290 14.89 4.67 8.37
CA PHE A 290 14.61 5.62 9.46
C PHE A 290 14.46 7.05 8.96
N ASN A 291 15.02 7.37 7.79
CA ASN A 291 14.91 8.70 7.20
C ASN A 291 13.71 8.83 6.24
N GLY A 292 13.06 7.72 5.91
CA GLY A 292 11.86 7.66 5.08
C GLY A 292 12.15 7.92 3.60
N ASP A 293 13.39 7.76 3.15
CA ASP A 293 13.81 8.04 1.77
C ASP A 293 13.54 6.88 0.80
N GLY A 294 13.00 5.77 1.30
CA GLY A 294 12.65 4.58 0.54
C GLY A 294 13.81 3.61 0.35
N ALA A 295 15.01 3.91 0.85
CA ALA A 295 16.19 3.07 0.69
C ALA A 295 16.92 2.88 2.01
N VAL A 296 17.03 1.63 2.48
CA VAL A 296 17.84 1.31 3.67
C VAL A 296 19.31 1.43 3.31
N ASN A 297 19.96 2.48 3.80
CA ASN A 297 21.31 2.82 3.39
C ASN A 297 22.15 3.41 4.54
N PHE A 298 23.31 3.98 4.20
CA PHE A 298 24.22 4.51 5.22
C PHE A 298 23.65 5.71 5.99
N HIS A 299 22.66 6.40 5.43
CA HIS A 299 21.95 7.48 6.09
C HIS A 299 21.09 6.96 7.25
N ASP A 300 20.41 5.83 7.07
CA ASP A 300 19.66 5.16 8.14
C ASP A 300 20.59 4.55 9.17
N TYR A 301 21.69 3.93 8.71
CA TYR A 301 22.69 3.38 9.62
C TYR A 301 23.25 4.44 10.56
N ALA A 302 23.39 5.69 10.11
CA ALA A 302 23.87 6.78 10.96
C ALA A 302 22.92 7.07 12.14
N GLY A 303 21.61 6.93 11.94
CA GLY A 303 20.61 7.05 13.01
C GLY A 303 20.76 5.93 14.04
N LEU A 304 20.79 4.67 13.56
CA LEU A 304 20.98 3.50 14.42
C LEU A 304 22.30 3.54 15.18
N ALA A 305 23.40 3.92 14.50
CA ALA A 305 24.71 4.07 15.14
C ALA A 305 24.72 5.19 16.18
N GLY A 306 23.86 6.21 16.04
CA GLY A 306 23.69 7.30 17.00
C GLY A 306 23.06 6.84 18.33
N ALA A 307 22.20 5.81 18.28
CA ALA A 307 21.58 5.21 19.47
C ALA A 307 22.29 3.92 19.93
N TRP A 308 23.45 3.60 19.36
CA TRP A 308 24.16 2.35 19.62
C TRP A 308 24.44 2.11 21.12
N MET A 309 24.08 0.92 21.59
CA MET A 309 24.19 0.46 22.98
C MET A 309 23.38 1.26 24.00
N SER A 310 22.39 2.03 23.54
CA SER A 310 21.44 2.67 24.44
C SER A 310 20.33 1.71 24.84
N SER A 311 19.71 1.97 26.00
CA SER A 311 18.58 1.18 26.50
C SER A 311 17.43 2.04 26.99
N LEU A 312 16.23 1.46 27.08
CA LEU A 312 15.02 2.17 27.45
C LEU A 312 15.19 3.04 28.73
N GLY A 313 14.95 4.33 28.58
CA GLY A 313 15.10 5.33 29.65
C GLY A 313 16.42 6.09 29.62
N GLU A 314 17.35 5.74 28.73
CA GLU A 314 18.55 6.54 28.47
C GLU A 314 18.25 7.70 27.49
N PRO A 315 18.99 8.83 27.58
CA PRO A 315 18.74 10.01 26.75
C PRO A 315 18.91 9.78 25.25
N ASP A 316 19.80 8.85 24.91
CA ASP A 316 20.18 8.54 23.53
C ASP A 316 19.37 7.36 22.96
N TYR A 317 18.48 6.76 23.77
CA TYR A 317 17.60 5.69 23.34
C TYR A 317 16.42 6.24 22.55
N ASN A 318 16.11 5.56 21.44
CA ASN A 318 14.93 5.82 20.64
C ASN A 318 14.41 4.50 20.08
N ASP A 319 13.16 4.18 20.37
CA ASP A 319 12.48 2.95 19.94
C ASP A 319 12.57 2.72 18.43
N ILE A 320 12.67 3.78 17.62
CA ILE A 320 12.76 3.61 16.17
C ILE A 320 14.02 2.85 15.75
N TYR A 321 15.08 2.84 16.57
CA TYR A 321 16.34 2.14 16.28
C TYR A 321 16.43 0.76 16.95
N ASP A 322 15.50 0.42 17.86
CA ASP A 322 15.37 -0.93 18.46
C ASP A 322 14.51 -1.82 17.54
N LEU A 323 15.09 -2.23 16.42
CA LEU A 323 14.43 -3.08 15.42
C LEU A 323 14.04 -4.46 15.96
N SER A 324 14.73 -4.93 17.00
CA SER A 324 14.53 -6.23 17.64
C SER A 324 13.54 -6.19 18.81
N ASN A 325 13.06 -4.99 19.17
CA ASN A 325 12.12 -4.73 20.27
C ASN A 325 12.56 -5.38 21.61
N ASN A 326 13.84 -5.27 21.94
CA ASN A 326 14.40 -5.88 23.15
C ASN A 326 14.72 -4.86 24.27
N ASP A 327 14.28 -3.61 24.09
CA ASP A 327 14.52 -2.42 24.92
C ASP A 327 16.00 -1.96 24.92
N ILE A 328 16.83 -2.46 23.99
CA ILE A 328 18.25 -2.15 23.84
C ILE A 328 18.61 -2.07 22.35
N VAL A 329 19.24 -0.97 21.93
CA VAL A 329 19.81 -0.85 20.58
C VAL A 329 21.18 -1.53 20.55
N ASP A 330 21.27 -2.73 20.02
CA ASP A 330 22.49 -3.54 19.99
C ASP A 330 22.72 -4.28 18.65
N MET A 331 23.58 -5.30 18.69
CA MET A 331 23.95 -6.07 17.51
C MET A 331 22.75 -6.80 16.87
N ALA A 332 21.69 -7.10 17.64
CA ALA A 332 20.46 -7.66 17.10
C ALA A 332 19.81 -6.70 16.10
N ASP A 333 19.77 -5.41 16.43
CA ASP A 333 19.19 -4.39 15.55
C ASP A 333 20.05 -4.15 14.33
N VAL A 334 21.38 -4.16 14.47
CA VAL A 334 22.30 -4.09 13.31
C VAL A 334 22.12 -5.29 12.39
N GLY A 335 21.87 -6.49 12.95
CA GLY A 335 21.59 -7.68 12.17
C GLY A 335 20.33 -7.53 11.33
N ILE A 336 19.24 -7.07 11.94
CA ILE A 336 17.97 -6.80 11.26
C ILE A 336 18.17 -5.71 10.20
N PHE A 337 18.80 -4.59 10.57
CA PHE A 337 19.13 -3.49 9.66
C PHE A 337 19.92 -3.95 8.43
N ALA A 338 20.93 -4.81 8.63
CA ALA A 338 21.75 -5.33 7.55
C ALA A 338 20.96 -6.24 6.59
N ASP A 339 20.03 -7.05 7.10
CA ASP A 339 19.13 -7.84 6.25
C ASP A 339 18.28 -6.92 5.36
N TYR A 340 17.74 -5.85 5.91
CA TYR A 340 16.99 -4.85 5.15
C TYR A 340 17.86 -4.11 4.12
N TRP A 341 19.10 -3.76 4.46
CA TRP A 341 20.06 -3.14 3.52
C TRP A 341 20.41 -4.08 2.36
N LEU A 342 20.56 -5.38 2.61
CA LEU A 342 20.97 -6.35 1.59
C LEU A 342 19.82 -6.79 0.65
N CYS A 343 18.57 -6.48 1.00
CA CYS A 343 17.38 -6.80 0.21
C CYS A 343 16.93 -5.66 -0.74
N GLY A 344 17.50 -4.46 -0.62
CA GLY A 344 17.17 -3.26 -1.43
C GLY A 344 17.92 -3.13 -2.75
#